data_AF-A0A949UTM4-F1
#
_entry.id   AF-A0A949UTM4-F1
#
_cell.length_a   1.000
_cell.length_b   1.000
_cell.length_c   1.000
_cell.angle_alpha   90.00
_cell.angle_beta   90.00
_cell.angle_gamma   90.00
#
_symmetry.space_group_name_H-M   'P 1'
#
loop_
_entity.id
_entity.type
_entity.pdbx_description
1 polymer ?
#
loop_
_entity_poly.entity_id
_entity_poly.type
_entity_poly.pdbx_seq_one_letter_code
_entity_poly.pdbx_strand_id
1 'polypeptide(L)'
;MALTINDARIIIGMLARGDKQHDVAAYFGENQARIVEAANGDFGTVEAAPANELPPKGAPGIKGRRLKAFVEKAVAALEAGNHEEAASHLKSGLERYNRHE
;
A
#
# COMPACT_ATOMS: atom_id res chain seq x y z
N MET A 1 4.41 -15.60 -2.01
CA MET A 1 3.03 -15.99 -1.65
C MET A 1 2.25 -15.87 -2.95
N ALA A 2 1.39 -16.83 -3.33
CA ALA A 2 0.74 -16.72 -4.65
C ALA A 2 -0.29 -15.58 -4.65
N LEU A 3 -0.26 -14.75 -5.70
CA LEU A 3 -1.31 -13.75 -5.95
C LEU A 3 -2.69 -14.41 -6.00
N THR A 4 -3.67 -13.77 -5.38
CA THR A 4 -5.08 -14.19 -5.38
C THR A 4 -5.88 -13.47 -6.46
N ILE A 5 -7.11 -13.95 -6.69
CA ILE A 5 -8.10 -13.27 -7.54
C ILE A 5 -8.36 -11.84 -7.04
N ASN A 6 -8.41 -11.63 -5.72
CA ASN A 6 -8.61 -10.30 -5.16
C ASN A 6 -7.40 -9.40 -5.39
N ASP A 7 -6.18 -9.93 -5.32
CA ASP A 7 -4.98 -9.16 -5.66
C ASP A 7 -4.98 -8.73 -7.13
N ALA A 8 -5.42 -9.61 -8.04
CA ALA A 8 -5.58 -9.25 -9.45
C ALA A 8 -6.56 -8.09 -9.66
N ARG A 9 -7.69 -8.06 -8.94
CA ARG A 9 -8.64 -6.92 -8.97
C ARG A 9 -7.99 -5.61 -8.53
N ILE A 10 -7.20 -5.64 -7.45
CA ILE A 10 -6.48 -4.47 -6.95
C ILE A 10 -5.40 -4.04 -7.92
N ILE A 11 -4.62 -4.97 -8.48
CA ILE A 11 -3.61 -4.72 -9.51
C ILE A 11 -4.23 -4.00 -10.71
N ILE A 12 -5.33 -4.55 -11.26
CA ILE A 12 -6.03 -3.96 -12.40
C ILE A 12 -6.53 -2.56 -12.05
N GLY A 13 -7.10 -2.36 -10.85
CA GLY A 13 -7.53 -1.05 -10.39
C GLY A 13 -6.38 -0.04 -10.24
N MET A 14 -5.23 -0.46 -9.69
CA MET A 14 -4.03 0.38 -9.60
C MET A 14 -3.51 0.78 -10.98
N LEU A 15 -3.47 -0.15 -11.94
CA LEU A 15 -3.06 0.13 -13.32
C LEU A 15 -4.06 1.06 -14.02
N ALA A 16 -5.36 0.83 -13.87
CA ALA A 16 -6.41 1.70 -14.40
C ALA A 16 -6.36 3.11 -13.82
N ARG A 17 -5.92 3.26 -12.56
CA ARG A 17 -5.66 4.55 -11.91
C ARG A 17 -4.40 5.27 -12.42
N GLY A 18 -3.59 4.61 -13.24
CA GLY A 18 -2.36 5.12 -13.84
C GLY A 18 -1.11 4.90 -12.97
N ASP A 19 -1.12 3.95 -12.05
CA ASP A 19 0.03 3.65 -11.20
C ASP A 19 1.14 2.95 -12.02
N LYS A 20 2.40 3.16 -11.65
CA LYS A 20 3.54 2.56 -12.36
C LYS A 20 3.64 1.08 -12.03
N GLN A 21 3.82 0.22 -13.03
CA GLN A 21 3.91 -1.23 -12.85
C GLN A 21 4.94 -1.68 -11.80
N HIS A 22 6.09 -1.01 -11.70
CA HIS A 22 7.10 -1.35 -10.68
C HIS A 22 6.65 -0.99 -9.26
N ASP A 23 5.88 0.08 -9.07
CA ASP A 23 5.32 0.42 -7.76
C ASP A 23 4.22 -0.57 -7.37
N VAL A 24 3.37 -0.98 -8.35
CA VAL A 24 2.38 -2.05 -8.15
C VAL A 24 3.08 -3.36 -7.76
N ALA A 25 4.09 -3.78 -8.52
CA ALA A 25 4.87 -4.99 -8.24
C ALA A 25 5.49 -4.95 -6.84
N ALA A 26 6.09 -3.82 -6.45
CA ALA A 26 6.67 -3.61 -5.13
C ALA A 26 5.65 -3.70 -4.00
N TYR A 27 4.39 -3.33 -4.24
CA TYR A 27 3.32 -3.41 -3.23
C TYR A 27 2.97 -4.86 -2.90
N PHE A 28 2.89 -5.72 -3.91
CA PHE A 28 2.57 -7.14 -3.75
C PHE A 28 3.79 -8.01 -3.44
N GLY A 29 5.01 -7.45 -3.50
CA GLY A 29 6.24 -8.23 -3.34
C GLY A 29 6.48 -9.20 -4.49
N GLU A 30 6.02 -8.83 -5.69
CA GLU A 30 6.03 -9.66 -6.89
C GLU A 30 6.93 -9.05 -7.99
N ASN A 31 7.14 -9.81 -9.06
CA ASN A 31 7.82 -9.31 -10.25
C ASN A 31 6.85 -8.61 -11.22
N GLN A 32 7.37 -7.78 -12.14
CA GLN A 32 6.52 -7.05 -13.09
C GLN A 32 5.78 -7.98 -14.07
N ALA A 33 6.33 -9.16 -14.37
CA ALA A 33 5.66 -10.13 -15.24
C ALA A 33 4.34 -10.62 -14.62
N ARG A 34 4.32 -10.89 -13.30
CA ARG A 34 3.10 -11.26 -12.57
C ARG A 34 2.02 -10.17 -12.60
N ILE A 35 2.43 -8.91 -12.65
CA ILE A 35 1.51 -7.76 -12.80
C ILE A 35 0.89 -7.75 -14.20
N VAL A 36 1.66 -8.07 -15.23
CA VAL A 36 1.17 -8.17 -16.62
C VAL A 36 0.21 -9.36 -16.78
N GLU A 37 0.55 -10.52 -16.23
CA GLU A 37 -0.32 -11.71 -16.24
C GLU A 37 -1.68 -11.42 -15.55
N ALA A 38 -1.66 -10.71 -14.42
CA ALA A 38 -2.87 -10.26 -13.75
C ALA A 38 -3.71 -9.32 -14.63
N ALA A 39 -3.07 -8.37 -15.33
CA ALA A 39 -3.75 -7.45 -16.23
C ALA A 39 -4.33 -8.12 -17.48
N ASN A 40 -3.72 -9.22 -17.94
CA ASN A 40 -4.17 -10.00 -19.10
C ASN A 40 -5.33 -10.97 -18.79
N GLY A 41 -5.68 -11.14 -17.50
CA GLY A 41 -6.78 -12.00 -17.08
C GLY A 41 -6.37 -13.45 -16.80
N ASP A 42 -5.09 -13.74 -16.56
CA ASP A 42 -4.59 -15.10 -16.28
C ASP A 42 -5.12 -15.65 -14.92
N PHE A 43 -5.74 -14.79 -14.12
CA PHE A 43 -6.42 -15.14 -12.86
C PHE A 43 -7.95 -15.22 -13.01
N GLY A 44 -8.44 -15.24 -14.26
CA GLY A 44 -9.84 -15.03 -14.62
C GLY A 44 -10.12 -13.57 -14.97
N THR A 45 -11.13 -13.34 -15.81
CA THR A 45 -11.62 -11.99 -16.08
C THR A 45 -12.26 -11.43 -14.82
N VAL A 46 -11.65 -10.42 -14.22
CA VAL A 46 -12.13 -9.79 -13.00
C VAL A 46 -12.24 -8.29 -13.16
N GLU A 47 -13.27 -7.71 -12.57
CA GLU A 47 -13.46 -6.26 -12.56
C GLU A 47 -12.42 -5.59 -11.65
N ALA A 48 -11.92 -4.44 -12.11
CA ALA A 48 -11.03 -3.58 -11.35
C ALA A 48 -11.62 -3.26 -9.97
N ALA A 49 -10.81 -3.32 -8.92
CA ALA A 49 -11.23 -2.85 -7.61
C ALA A 49 -11.53 -1.34 -7.65
N PRO A 50 -12.58 -0.87 -6.95
CA PRO A 50 -12.94 0.54 -6.91
C PRO A 50 -11.87 1.37 -6.20
N ALA A 51 -11.81 2.67 -6.53
CA ALA A 51 -10.72 3.55 -6.08
C ALA A 51 -10.53 3.64 -4.56
N ASN A 52 -11.58 3.43 -3.77
CA ASN A 52 -11.56 3.43 -2.31
C ASN A 52 -10.98 2.15 -1.69
N GLU A 53 -10.83 1.07 -2.46
CA GLU A 53 -10.19 -0.18 -2.04
C GLU A 53 -8.71 -0.25 -2.45
N LEU A 54 -8.27 0.67 -3.31
CA LEU A 54 -6.89 0.69 -3.77
C LEU A 54 -5.96 1.27 -2.71
N PRO A 55 -4.73 0.73 -2.56
CA PRO A 55 -3.73 1.36 -1.72
C PRO A 55 -3.39 2.77 -2.23
N PRO A 56 -2.72 3.61 -1.43
CA PRO A 56 -2.24 4.91 -1.87
C PRO A 56 -1.30 4.81 -3.08
N LYS A 57 -1.24 5.87 -3.89
CA LYS A 57 -0.32 5.91 -5.05
C LYS A 57 1.12 6.01 -4.58
N GLY A 58 2.02 5.45 -5.39
CA GLY A 58 3.47 5.59 -5.27
C GLY A 58 4.18 4.44 -4.59
N ALA A 59 5.51 4.55 -4.52
CA ALA A 59 6.38 3.48 -4.04
C ALA A 59 6.10 3.12 -2.55
N PRO A 60 5.69 1.88 -2.25
CA PRO A 60 5.36 1.47 -0.88
C PRO A 60 6.58 1.49 0.05
N GLY A 61 7.80 1.32 -0.48
CA GLY A 61 9.02 1.30 0.32
C GLY A 61 9.30 2.60 1.07
N ILE A 62 9.17 3.76 0.40
CA ILE A 62 9.37 5.07 1.05
C ILE A 62 8.25 5.36 2.04
N LYS A 63 7.02 4.97 1.72
CA LYS A 63 5.87 5.09 2.63
C LYS A 63 6.07 4.26 3.90
N GLY A 64 6.48 3.00 3.76
CA GLY A 64 6.79 2.12 4.87
C GLY A 64 7.92 2.65 5.75
N ARG A 65 9.00 3.18 5.15
CA ARG A 65 10.11 3.81 5.90
C ARG A 65 9.63 5.00 6.73
N ARG A 66 8.78 5.87 6.16
CA ARG A 66 8.22 7.02 6.86
C ARG A 66 7.29 6.59 7.98
N LEU A 67 6.41 5.62 7.73
CA LEU A 67 5.50 5.07 8.74
C LEU A 67 6.27 4.47 9.92
N LYS A 68 7.33 3.70 9.65
CA LYS A 68 8.22 3.15 10.69
C LYS A 68 8.73 4.24 11.65
N ALA A 69 9.16 5.39 11.13
CA ALA A 69 9.63 6.49 11.98
C ALA A 69 8.53 7.09 12.87
N PHE A 70 7.28 7.15 12.41
CA PHE A 70 6.15 7.57 13.25
C PHE A 70 5.82 6.53 14.32
N VAL A 71 5.88 5.24 13.98
CA VAL A 71 5.68 4.14 14.93
C VAL A 71 6.75 4.15 16.01
N GLU A 72 8.03 4.35 15.66
CA GLU A 72 9.12 4.46 16.64
C GLU A 72 8.88 5.61 17.64
N LYS A 73 8.43 6.77 17.18
CA LYS A 73 8.07 7.89 18.06
C LYS A 73 6.87 7.56 18.95
N ALA A 74 5.87 6.88 18.40
CA ALA A 74 4.70 6.47 19.18
C ALA A 74 5.08 5.47 20.28
N VAL A 75 5.95 4.50 19.99
CA VAL A 75 6.47 3.55 20.98
C VAL A 75 7.22 4.27 22.08
N ALA A 76 8.12 5.21 21.75
CA ALA A 76 8.84 5.99 22.76
C ALA A 76 7.90 6.81 23.66
N ALA A 77 6.85 7.41 23.09
CA ALA A 77 5.84 8.14 23.85
C ALA A 77 5.04 7.21 24.78
N LEU A 78 4.70 5.99 24.34
CA LEU A 78 4.03 4.99 25.18
C LEU A 78 4.91 4.54 26.35
N GLU A 79 6.20 4.30 26.11
CA GLU A 79 7.16 3.93 27.15
C GLU A 79 7.35 5.05 28.19
N ALA A 80 7.17 6.31 27.78
CA ALA A 80 7.16 7.47 28.67
C ALA A 80 5.80 7.73 29.36
N GLY A 81 4.75 6.95 29.05
CA GLY A 81 3.39 7.13 29.58
C GLY A 81 2.56 8.21 28.87
N ASN A 82 3.07 8.82 27.79
CA ASN A 82 2.41 9.87 27.01
C ASN A 82 1.48 9.29 25.93
N HIS A 83 0.34 8.73 26.35
CA HIS A 83 -0.62 8.09 25.44
C HIS A 83 -1.19 9.03 24.36
N GLU A 84 -1.43 10.32 24.68
CA GLU A 84 -1.96 11.29 23.72
C GLU A 84 -0.96 11.60 22.60
N GLU A 85 0.31 11.76 22.95
CA GLU A 85 1.40 12.00 21.99
C GLU A 85 1.60 10.78 21.09
N ALA A 86 1.57 9.57 21.65
CA ALA A 86 1.64 8.34 20.88
C ALA A 86 0.50 8.24 19.84
N ALA A 87 -0.73 8.52 20.26
CA ALA A 87 -1.88 8.55 19.36
C ALA A 87 -1.73 9.61 18.25
N SER A 88 -1.18 10.78 18.58
CA SER A 88 -0.88 11.84 17.61
C SER A 88 0.14 11.38 16.54
N HIS A 89 1.21 10.70 16.96
CA HIS A 89 2.21 10.16 16.04
C HIS A 89 1.64 9.09 15.11
N LEU A 90 0.81 8.18 15.61
CA LEU A 90 0.16 7.16 14.78
C LEU A 90 -0.79 7.79 13.75
N LYS A 91 -1.64 8.74 14.18
CA LYS A 91 -2.56 9.45 13.27
C LYS A 91 -1.80 10.19 12.17
N SER A 92 -0.72 10.90 12.53
CA SER A 92 0.13 11.62 11.57
C SER A 92 0.81 10.66 10.58
N GLY A 93 1.27 9.50 11.06
CA GLY A 93 1.88 8.46 10.23
C GLY A 93 0.88 7.85 9.23
N LEU A 94 -0.33 7.55 9.68
CA LEU A 94 -1.42 7.05 8.83
C LEU A 94 -1.83 8.07 7.77
N GLU A 95 -2.03 9.33 8.15
CA GLU A 95 -2.34 10.40 7.21
C GLU A 95 -1.25 10.51 6.14
N ARG A 96 0.03 10.46 6.54
CA ARG A 96 1.14 10.54 5.60
C ARG A 96 1.22 9.33 4.67
N TYR A 97 1.00 8.12 5.20
CA TYR A 97 0.99 6.87 4.42
C TYR A 97 -0.08 6.94 3.31
N ASN A 98 -1.27 7.44 3.65
CA ASN A 98 -2.45 7.50 2.79
C ASN A 98 -2.40 8.53 1.65
N ARG A 99 -1.41 9.43 1.63
CA ARG A 99 -1.27 10.42 0.55
C ARG A 99 -0.91 9.75 -0.77
N HIS A 100 -1.45 10.24 -1.88
CA HIS A 100 -1.04 9.82 -3.23
C HIS A 100 0.20 10.64 -3.63
N GLU A 101 1.40 10.06 -3.56
CA GLU A 101 2.68 10.75 -3.81
C GLU A 101 3.71 9.89 -4.52
#